data_AF-A0A7C5KF36-F1
#
_entry.id   AF-A0A7C5KF36-F1
#
_cell.length_a   1.000
_cell.length_b   1.000
_cell.length_c   1.000
_cell.angle_alpha   90.00
_cell.angle_beta   90.00
_cell.angle_gamma   90.00
#
_symmetry.space_group_name_H-M   'P 1'
#
loop_
_entity.id
_entity.type
_entity.pdbx_description
1 polymer ?
#
loop_
_entity_poly.entity_id
_entity_poly.type
_entity_poly.pdbx_seq_one_letter_code
_entity_poly.pdbx_strand_id
1 'polypeptide(L)'
;MNTRAKKRRPNEEEGLAGDMTPMIDVTFQLIIFFMLQKFRTLEGKLSAFLPKDVGVSISASHPVPKLDVHVYLAKKGSFRWVKGRKVWTGRKLKWKVNASWVRTKRELQRLLARAVREKKDPKRPGHPLPVTVHAHGGVLYGEVTETVDTILYAGFERVLFAGGRTR
;
A
#
# COMPACT_ATOMS: atom_id res chain seq x y z
N MET A 1 27.75 -46.22 74.34
CA MET A 1 28.06 -44.82 73.99
C MET A 1 27.67 -44.59 72.54
N ASN A 2 26.77 -43.64 72.29
CA ASN A 2 26.08 -43.45 71.01
C ASN A 2 26.59 -42.15 70.36
N THR A 3 27.23 -42.22 69.19
CA THR A 3 27.58 -41.01 68.40
C THR A 3 26.98 -41.13 67.00
N ARG A 4 25.77 -40.59 66.85
CA ARG A 4 25.05 -40.53 65.58
C ARG A 4 25.55 -39.32 64.78
N ALA A 5 26.35 -39.57 63.74
CA ALA A 5 26.81 -38.55 62.81
C ALA A 5 25.61 -37.91 62.06
N LYS A 6 25.51 -36.59 62.14
CA LYS A 6 24.47 -35.76 61.54
C LYS A 6 24.70 -35.65 60.03
N LYS A 7 23.87 -36.32 59.22
CA LYS A 7 23.87 -36.23 57.75
C LYS A 7 23.49 -34.80 57.31
N ARG A 8 24.41 -34.08 56.66
CA ARG A 8 24.18 -32.77 56.03
C ARG A 8 23.24 -32.94 54.81
N ARG A 9 22.28 -32.01 54.65
CA ARG A 9 21.41 -31.92 53.47
C ARG A 9 22.17 -31.16 52.36
N PRO A 10 22.08 -31.56 51.08
CA PRO A 10 22.68 -30.81 49.98
C PRO A 10 21.92 -29.49 49.75
N ASN A 11 22.66 -28.47 49.33
CA ASN A 11 22.22 -27.08 49.17
C ASN A 11 21.28 -26.98 47.95
N GLU A 12 20.07 -26.40 48.12
CA GLU A 12 19.03 -26.30 47.07
C GLU A 12 19.31 -25.19 46.03
N GLU A 13 20.53 -24.63 46.00
CA GLU A 13 20.88 -23.49 45.15
C GLU A 13 21.42 -23.87 43.75
N GLU A 14 21.66 -25.15 43.46
CA GLU A 14 22.16 -25.61 42.14
C GLU A 14 21.08 -25.69 41.04
N GLY A 15 19.83 -25.32 41.34
CA GLY A 15 18.68 -25.51 40.43
C GLY A 15 18.31 -24.34 39.51
N LEU A 16 19.09 -23.24 39.47
CA LEU A 16 18.72 -22.01 38.75
C LEU A 16 19.60 -21.66 37.55
N ALA A 17 20.59 -22.48 37.20
CA ALA A 17 21.26 -22.40 35.91
C ALA A 17 20.42 -23.17 34.88
N GLY A 18 19.27 -22.63 34.50
CA GLY A 18 18.42 -23.21 33.46
C GLY A 18 19.24 -23.41 32.18
N ASP A 19 19.13 -24.59 31.57
CA ASP A 19 19.83 -24.91 30.33
C ASP A 19 19.45 -23.86 29.27
N MET A 20 20.40 -23.01 28.88
CA MET A 20 20.19 -21.94 27.90
C MET A 20 20.28 -22.46 26.47
N THR A 21 20.87 -23.64 26.29
CA THR A 21 21.08 -24.29 24.98
C THR A 21 19.78 -24.45 24.19
N PRO A 22 18.66 -24.89 24.79
CA PRO A 22 17.36 -24.94 24.12
C PRO A 22 16.83 -23.56 23.71
N MET A 23 17.07 -22.52 24.52
CA MET A 23 16.63 -21.16 24.17
C MET A 23 17.45 -20.59 23.02
N ILE A 24 18.75 -20.88 23.00
CA ILE A 24 19.64 -20.53 21.90
C ILE A 24 19.15 -21.24 20.63
N ASP A 25 18.93 -22.55 20.65
CA ASP A 25 18.49 -23.30 19.47
C ASP A 25 17.17 -22.77 18.87
N VAL A 26 16.15 -22.53 19.71
CA VAL A 26 14.87 -21.97 19.26
C VAL A 26 15.03 -20.56 18.67
N THR A 27 15.88 -19.71 19.25
CA THR A 27 16.10 -18.35 18.70
C THR A 27 16.86 -18.39 17.38
N PHE A 28 17.88 -19.23 17.24
CA PHE A 28 18.61 -19.41 15.98
C PHE A 28 17.72 -20.00 14.88
N GLN A 29 16.86 -20.97 15.23
CA GLN A 29 15.88 -21.54 14.30
C GLN A 29 14.89 -20.47 13.78
N LEU A 30 14.43 -19.56 14.64
CA LEU A 30 13.55 -18.46 14.24
C LEU A 30 14.26 -17.44 13.34
N ILE A 31 15.51 -17.08 13.63
CA ILE A 31 16.29 -16.14 12.81
C ILE A 31 16.53 -16.73 11.41
N ILE A 32 16.97 -17.99 11.34
CA ILE A 32 17.19 -18.68 10.05
C ILE A 32 15.87 -18.82 9.29
N PHE A 33 14.77 -19.15 9.98
CA PHE A 33 13.45 -19.19 9.38
C PHE A 33 13.10 -17.84 8.73
N PHE A 34 13.21 -16.72 9.45
CA PHE A 34 12.89 -15.39 8.90
C PHE A 34 13.84 -14.91 7.80
N MET A 35 15.12 -15.28 7.84
CA MET A 35 16.08 -14.98 6.76
C MET A 35 15.76 -15.75 5.48
N LEU A 36 15.31 -16.99 5.59
CA LEU A 36 14.97 -17.85 4.45
C LEU A 36 13.53 -17.66 3.96
N GLN A 37 12.64 -17.10 4.79
CA GLN A 37 11.35 -16.63 4.33
C GLN A 37 11.59 -15.52 3.30
N LYS A 38 11.36 -15.83 2.02
CA LYS A 38 11.19 -14.80 1.00
C LYS A 38 9.95 -14.00 1.41
N PHE A 39 10.16 -12.85 2.05
CA PHE A 39 9.12 -11.84 2.17
C PHE A 39 8.62 -11.64 0.74
N ARG A 40 7.40 -12.09 0.45
CA ARG A 40 6.72 -11.64 -0.75
C ARG A 40 6.70 -10.14 -0.58
N THR A 41 7.42 -9.42 -1.43
CA THR A 41 7.25 -7.99 -1.57
C THR A 41 5.75 -7.79 -1.65
N LEU A 42 5.21 -7.04 -0.69
CA LEU A 42 3.83 -6.58 -0.72
C LEU A 42 3.72 -5.61 -1.92
N GLU A 43 3.73 -6.15 -3.13
CA GLU A 43 3.19 -5.52 -4.34
C GLU A 43 1.71 -5.27 -4.05
N GLY A 44 1.43 -4.14 -3.41
CA GLY A 44 0.12 -3.88 -2.82
C GLY A 44 0.10 -2.72 -1.83
N LYS A 45 1.24 -2.36 -1.24
CA LYS A 45 1.35 -1.10 -0.50
C LYS A 45 1.55 0.04 -1.49
N LEU A 46 0.45 0.46 -2.12
CA LEU A 46 0.37 1.82 -2.66
C LEU A 46 0.76 2.78 -1.53
N SER A 47 1.76 3.63 -1.76
CA SER A 47 2.07 4.78 -0.89
C SER A 47 0.95 5.80 -1.00
N ALA A 48 -0.21 5.43 -0.47
CA ALA A 48 -1.44 6.19 -0.50
C ALA A 48 -1.39 7.19 0.65
N PHE A 49 -1.15 8.46 0.31
CA PHE A 49 -1.46 9.53 1.25
C PHE A 49 -2.99 9.70 1.22
N LEU A 50 -3.67 9.22 2.25
CA LEU A 50 -5.10 9.51 2.39
C LEU A 50 -5.27 11.03 2.57
N PRO A 51 -6.23 11.67 1.88
CA PRO A 51 -6.51 13.08 2.08
C PRO A 51 -6.90 13.31 3.54
N LYS A 52 -6.19 14.19 4.24
CA LYS A 52 -6.52 14.57 5.62
C LYS A 52 -7.82 15.40 5.70
N ASP A 53 -8.28 15.94 4.57
CA ASP A 53 -9.43 16.86 4.46
C ASP A 53 -10.80 16.15 4.35
N VAL A 54 -10.87 14.82 4.47
CA VAL A 54 -12.15 14.07 4.42
C VAL A 54 -12.45 13.33 5.74
N GLY A 55 -11.92 13.84 6.86
CA GLY A 55 -12.36 13.51 8.21
C GLY A 55 -13.31 14.57 8.76
N VAL A 56 -14.13 14.21 9.76
CA VAL A 56 -15.18 15.02 10.43
C VAL A 56 -14.58 16.19 11.23
N SER A 57 -13.78 17.04 10.60
CA SER A 57 -13.23 18.27 11.15
C SER A 57 -13.69 19.42 10.27
N ILE A 58 -14.66 20.17 10.78
CA ILE A 58 -15.16 21.43 10.20
C ILE A 58 -14.15 22.53 10.54
N SER A 59 -12.92 22.37 10.10
CA SER A 59 -12.00 23.49 9.97
C SER A 59 -11.85 23.74 8.48
N ALA A 60 -12.29 24.92 8.03
CA ALA A 60 -12.22 25.34 6.65
C ALA A 60 -10.74 25.42 6.24
N SER A 61 -10.17 24.29 5.81
CA SER A 61 -8.87 24.26 5.16
C SER A 61 -9.06 24.87 3.77
N HIS A 62 -8.22 25.86 3.44
CA HIS A 62 -8.18 26.41 2.10
C HIS A 62 -8.02 25.25 1.09
N PRO A 63 -8.89 25.13 0.07
CA PRO A 63 -8.82 24.04 -0.89
C PRO A 63 -7.42 24.00 -1.51
N VAL A 64 -6.64 22.98 -1.16
CA VAL A 64 -5.33 22.80 -1.79
C VAL A 64 -5.61 22.45 -3.24
N PRO A 65 -5.08 23.23 -4.22
CA PRO A 65 -5.26 22.90 -5.61
C PRO A 65 -4.72 21.49 -5.85
N LYS A 66 -5.57 20.65 -6.42
CA LYS A 66 -5.29 19.24 -6.65
C LYS A 66 -5.79 18.87 -8.05
N LEU A 67 -5.12 17.90 -8.66
CA LEU A 67 -5.56 17.35 -9.92
C LEU A 67 -6.44 16.13 -9.66
N ASP A 68 -7.71 16.17 -10.06
CA ASP A 68 -8.61 15.03 -9.91
C ASP A 68 -8.57 14.15 -11.17
N VAL A 69 -8.27 12.86 -10.96
CA VAL A 69 -8.30 11.81 -11.98
C VAL A 69 -9.35 10.79 -11.60
N HIS A 70 -10.46 10.75 -12.33
CA HIS A 70 -11.50 9.76 -12.14
C HIS A 70 -11.31 8.58 -13.10
N VAL A 71 -11.35 7.36 -12.57
CA VAL A 71 -11.21 6.11 -13.31
C VAL A 71 -12.58 5.44 -13.39
N TYR A 72 -13.03 5.16 -14.61
CA TYR A 72 -14.29 4.48 -14.87
C TYR A 72 -14.06 3.25 -15.74
N LEU A 73 -14.86 2.21 -15.49
CA LEU A 73 -14.97 1.07 -16.37
C LEU A 73 -15.76 1.45 -17.62
N ALA A 74 -15.13 1.38 -18.80
CA ALA A 74 -15.80 1.60 -20.09
C ALA A 74 -16.36 0.30 -20.69
N LYS A 75 -15.66 -0.83 -20.50
CA LYS A 75 -16.11 -2.16 -20.94
C LYS A 75 -15.77 -3.19 -19.86
N LYS A 76 -16.77 -3.92 -19.36
CA LYS A 76 -16.63 -4.90 -18.27
C LYS A 76 -15.78 -6.13 -18.60
N GLY A 77 -15.58 -6.41 -19.89
CA GLY A 77 -14.85 -7.58 -20.36
C GLY A 77 -15.53 -8.89 -19.94
N SER A 78 -14.82 -10.01 -20.11
CA SER A 78 -15.22 -11.33 -19.63
C SER A 78 -14.13 -11.90 -18.72
N PHE A 79 -14.50 -12.86 -17.89
CA PHE A 79 -13.54 -13.56 -17.05
C PHE A 79 -13.56 -15.05 -17.36
N ARG A 80 -12.43 -15.70 -17.10
CA ARG A 80 -12.29 -17.16 -17.08
C ARG A 80 -11.64 -17.59 -15.78
N TRP A 81 -12.01 -18.78 -15.31
CA TRP A 81 -11.36 -19.40 -14.16
C TRP A 81 -10.11 -20.13 -14.63
N VAL A 82 -8.96 -19.80 -14.05
CA VAL A 82 -7.69 -20.45 -14.33
C VAL A 82 -7.06 -20.83 -12.99
N LYS A 83 -6.90 -22.13 -12.72
CA LYS A 83 -6.32 -22.64 -11.46
C LYS A 83 -6.98 -22.04 -10.21
N GLY A 84 -8.32 -21.95 -10.19
CA GLY A 84 -9.10 -21.38 -9.09
C GLY A 84 -9.06 -19.85 -8.97
N ARG A 85 -8.41 -19.14 -9.90
CA ARG A 85 -8.35 -17.67 -9.92
C ARG A 85 -9.19 -17.10 -11.06
N LYS A 86 -9.87 -15.98 -10.78
CA LYS A 86 -10.65 -15.24 -11.78
C LYS A 86 -9.75 -14.34 -12.60
N VAL A 87 -9.51 -14.70 -13.86
CA VAL A 87 -8.68 -13.93 -14.80
C VAL A 87 -9.60 -13.13 -15.72
N TRP A 88 -9.48 -11.81 -15.69
CA TRP A 88 -10.28 -10.90 -16.52
C TRP A 88 -9.56 -10.57 -17.83
N THR A 89 -10.33 -10.47 -18.92
CA THR A 89 -9.82 -10.13 -20.26
C THR A 89 -10.77 -9.19 -20.99
N GLY A 90 -10.23 -8.37 -21.89
CA GLY A 90 -11.02 -7.47 -22.75
C GLY A 90 -11.70 -6.31 -22.02
N ARG A 91 -11.24 -6.00 -20.80
CA ARG A 91 -11.69 -4.84 -20.03
C ARG A 91 -11.11 -3.56 -20.62
N LYS A 92 -11.90 -2.49 -20.64
CA LYS A 92 -11.44 -1.17 -21.08
C LYS A 92 -11.81 -0.12 -20.06
N LEU A 93 -10.88 0.79 -19.81
CA LEU A 93 -11.06 1.91 -18.89
C LEU A 93 -11.29 3.20 -19.69
N LYS A 94 -11.91 4.16 -19.02
CA LYS A 94 -11.93 5.56 -19.43
C LYS A 94 -11.58 6.41 -18.21
N TRP A 95 -10.83 7.48 -18.44
CA TRP A 95 -10.40 8.41 -17.41
C TRP A 95 -11.06 9.76 -17.66
N LYS A 96 -11.31 10.49 -16.59
CA LYS A 96 -11.67 11.91 -16.64
C LYS A 96 -10.64 12.67 -15.84
N VAL A 97 -9.94 13.60 -16.49
CA VAL A 97 -8.95 14.48 -15.87
C VAL A 97 -9.51 15.89 -15.95
N ASN A 98 -9.89 16.46 -14.80
CA ASN A 98 -10.68 17.70 -14.74
C ASN A 98 -11.95 17.62 -15.61
N ALA A 99 -12.02 18.38 -16.71
CA ALA A 99 -13.14 18.41 -17.64
C ALA A 99 -12.97 17.49 -18.87
N SER A 100 -11.79 16.91 -19.08
CA SER A 100 -11.46 16.16 -20.30
C SER A 100 -11.59 14.65 -20.10
N TRP A 101 -12.26 13.99 -21.04
CA TRP A 101 -12.34 12.52 -21.09
C TRP A 101 -11.22 11.94 -21.93
N VAL A 102 -10.67 10.82 -21.48
CA VAL A 102 -9.60 10.10 -22.14
C VAL A 102 -9.89 8.60 -22.11
N ARG A 103 -9.61 7.90 -23.22
CA ARG A 103 -9.93 6.47 -23.36
C ARG A 103 -8.68 5.60 -23.54
N THR A 104 -7.52 6.22 -23.71
CA THR A 104 -6.25 5.51 -23.90
C THR A 104 -5.21 5.98 -22.90
N LYS A 105 -4.31 5.05 -22.52
CA LYS A 105 -3.19 5.34 -21.63
C LYS A 105 -2.26 6.41 -22.20
N ARG A 106 -2.03 6.40 -23.51
CA ARG A 106 -1.18 7.38 -24.22
C ARG A 106 -1.75 8.80 -24.17
N GLU A 107 -3.06 8.96 -24.31
CA GLU A 107 -3.68 10.29 -24.15
C GLU A 107 -3.63 10.75 -22.70
N LEU A 108 -3.90 9.85 -21.75
CA LEU A 108 -3.77 10.14 -20.32
C LEU A 108 -2.36 10.63 -19.98
N GLN A 109 -1.32 9.91 -20.43
CA GLN A 109 0.08 10.32 -20.24
C GLN A 109 0.37 11.70 -20.80
N ARG A 110 -0.10 12.01 -22.02
CA ARG A 110 0.10 13.33 -22.63
C ARG A 110 -0.56 14.45 -21.83
N LEU A 111 -1.80 14.24 -21.37
CA LEU A 111 -2.51 15.21 -20.54
C LEU A 111 -1.83 15.42 -19.18
N LEU A 112 -1.38 14.34 -18.55
CA LEU A 112 -0.69 14.40 -17.27
C LEU A 112 0.68 15.08 -17.39
N ALA A 113 1.47 14.75 -18.41
CA ALA A 113 2.76 15.39 -18.67
C ALA A 113 2.62 16.90 -18.92
N ARG A 114 1.56 17.31 -19.63
CA ARG A 114 1.22 18.73 -19.81
C ARG A 114 0.85 19.38 -18.46
N ALA A 115 0.03 18.72 -17.66
CA ALA A 115 -0.39 19.23 -16.36
C ALA A 115 0.78 19.38 -15.37
N VAL A 116 1.80 18.51 -15.40
CA VAL A 116 3.01 18.63 -14.56
C VAL A 116 3.81 19.91 -14.85
N ARG A 117 3.80 20.37 -16.11
CA ARG A 117 4.50 21.59 -16.53
C ARG A 117 3.70 22.84 -16.18
N GLU A 118 2.40 22.83 -16.43
CA GLU A 118 1.52 23.99 -16.27
C GLU A 118 1.10 24.23 -14.81
N LYS A 119 0.90 23.16 -14.03
CA LYS A 119 0.32 23.26 -12.69
C LYS A 119 1.36 22.93 -11.61
N LYS A 120 1.87 23.98 -10.97
CA LYS A 120 2.80 23.89 -9.84
C LYS A 120 2.09 24.06 -8.51
N ASP A 121 2.60 23.39 -7.48
CA ASP A 121 2.07 23.49 -6.13
C ASP A 121 2.40 24.85 -5.52
N PRO A 122 1.39 25.68 -5.15
CA PRO A 122 1.64 26.97 -4.52
C PRO A 122 2.30 26.85 -3.14
N LYS A 123 2.17 25.69 -2.46
CA LYS A 123 2.83 25.42 -1.17
C LYS A 123 4.27 24.92 -1.33
N ARG A 124 4.64 24.44 -2.52
CA ARG A 124 5.98 23.90 -2.83
C ARG A 124 6.39 24.32 -4.26
N PRO A 125 6.98 25.52 -4.41
CA PRO A 125 7.42 26.02 -5.71
C PRO A 125 8.33 25.01 -6.42
N GLY A 126 8.04 24.72 -7.69
CA GLY A 126 8.78 23.74 -8.50
C GLY A 126 8.18 22.33 -8.53
N HIS A 127 7.47 21.92 -7.48
CA HIS A 127 6.83 20.61 -7.39
C HIS A 127 5.46 20.58 -8.10
N PRO A 128 5.06 19.45 -8.71
CA PRO A 128 3.74 19.29 -9.32
C PRO A 128 2.63 19.22 -8.26
N LEU A 129 1.41 19.58 -8.63
CA LEU A 129 0.24 19.45 -7.75
C LEU A 129 0.00 18.00 -7.31
N PRO A 130 -0.51 17.77 -6.09
CA PRO A 130 -0.96 16.45 -5.69
C PRO A 130 -2.13 15.99 -6.58
N VAL A 131 -2.12 14.71 -6.95
CA VAL A 131 -3.17 14.08 -7.76
C VAL A 131 -4.07 13.25 -6.87
N THR A 132 -5.39 13.42 -6.97
CA THR A 132 -6.35 12.52 -6.31
C THR A 132 -6.94 11.57 -7.33
N VAL A 133 -6.80 10.27 -7.08
CA VAL A 133 -7.40 9.20 -7.89
C VAL A 133 -8.74 8.79 -7.30
N HIS A 134 -9.78 8.84 -8.12
CA HIS A 134 -11.13 8.42 -7.78
C HIS A 134 -11.49 7.18 -8.60
N ALA A 135 -11.54 6.02 -7.97
CA ALA A 135 -11.97 4.79 -8.62
C ALA A 135 -13.50 4.63 -8.48
N HIS A 136 -14.20 4.50 -9.60
CA HIS A 136 -15.65 4.25 -9.61
C HIS A 136 -15.98 2.76 -9.64
N GLY A 137 -17.25 2.44 -9.37
CA GLY A 137 -17.76 1.08 -9.31
C GLY A 137 -17.34 0.20 -10.49
N GLY A 138 -16.92 -1.02 -10.16
CA GLY A 138 -16.53 -2.03 -11.14
C GLY A 138 -15.08 -1.96 -11.62
N VAL A 139 -14.31 -0.93 -11.28
CA VAL A 139 -12.86 -0.87 -11.55
C VAL A 139 -12.11 -1.79 -10.58
N LEU A 140 -11.17 -2.59 -11.10
CA LEU A 140 -10.37 -3.53 -10.32
C LEU A 140 -9.13 -2.86 -9.72
N TYR A 141 -8.61 -3.42 -8.63
CA TYR A 141 -7.39 -2.92 -7.99
C TYR A 141 -6.21 -2.77 -8.97
N GLY A 142 -5.96 -3.80 -9.80
CA GLY A 142 -4.89 -3.76 -10.81
C GLY A 142 -5.06 -2.65 -11.86
N GLU A 143 -6.30 -2.28 -12.18
CA GLU A 143 -6.60 -1.19 -13.12
C GLU A 143 -6.31 0.19 -12.48
N VAL A 144 -6.50 0.29 -11.16
CA VAL A 144 -6.14 1.49 -10.39
C VAL A 144 -4.63 1.61 -10.27
N THR A 145 -3.90 0.52 -9.96
CA THR A 145 -2.44 0.55 -9.88
C THR A 145 -1.81 0.95 -11.21
N GLU A 146 -2.28 0.42 -12.33
CA GLU A 146 -1.79 0.84 -13.65
C GLU A 146 -2.01 2.34 -13.92
N THR A 147 -3.12 2.89 -13.41
CA THR A 147 -3.41 4.33 -13.51
C THR A 147 -2.43 5.13 -12.64
N VAL A 148 -2.14 4.66 -11.42
CA VAL A 148 -1.18 5.28 -10.51
C VAL A 148 0.22 5.28 -11.11
N ASP A 149 0.66 4.15 -11.68
CA ASP A 149 1.95 4.05 -12.36
C ASP A 149 2.05 5.04 -13.51
N THR A 150 0.93 5.25 -14.23
CA THR A 150 0.86 6.24 -15.31
C THR A 150 1.02 7.67 -14.79
N ILE A 151 0.45 7.97 -13.62
CA ILE A 151 0.54 9.28 -12.96
C ILE A 151 1.96 9.53 -12.46
N LEU A 152 2.57 8.54 -11.79
CA LEU A 152 3.94 8.62 -11.31
C LEU A 152 4.92 8.78 -12.47
N TYR A 153 4.76 7.99 -13.54
CA TYR A 153 5.58 8.08 -14.76
C TYR A 153 5.47 9.44 -15.45
N ALA A 154 4.33 10.13 -15.35
CA ALA A 154 4.16 11.47 -15.90
C ALA A 154 4.94 12.54 -15.12
N GLY A 155 5.49 12.21 -13.94
CA GLY A 155 6.29 13.09 -13.10
C GLY A 155 5.58 13.62 -11.85
N PHE A 156 4.40 13.09 -11.50
CA PHE A 156 3.74 13.44 -10.24
C PHE A 156 4.36 12.67 -9.06
N GLU A 157 4.63 13.36 -7.96
CA GLU A 157 5.26 12.75 -6.78
C GLU A 157 4.24 12.28 -5.73
N ARG A 158 3.08 12.94 -5.67
CA ARG A 158 2.09 12.73 -4.61
C ARG A 158 0.76 12.29 -5.21
N VAL A 159 0.41 11.02 -4.94
CA VAL A 159 -0.87 10.43 -5.34
C VAL A 159 -1.71 10.14 -4.10
N LEU A 160 -2.90 10.71 -4.08
CA LEU A 160 -3.93 10.55 -3.05
C LEU A 160 -5.05 9.66 -3.60
N PHE A 161 -5.74 8.95 -2.71
CA PHE A 161 -6.93 8.18 -3.07
C PHE A 161 -8.16 8.81 -2.45
N ALA A 162 -9.18 9.06 -3.26
CA ALA A 162 -10.48 9.44 -2.73
C ALA A 162 -11.16 8.22 -2.10
N GLY A 163 -11.82 8.43 -0.95
CA GLY A 163 -12.67 7.42 -0.34
C GLY A 163 -13.70 6.91 -1.36
N GLY A 164 -13.82 5.58 -1.48
CA GLY A 164 -14.65 4.96 -2.51
C GLY A 164 -16.11 5.38 -2.41
N ARG A 165 -16.64 6.03 -3.45
CA ARG A 165 -18.08 6.21 -3.63
C ARG A 165 -18.64 4.97 -4.31
N THR A 166 -19.12 4.01 -3.53
CA THR A 166 -20.05 2.99 -4.00
C THR A 166 -21.41 3.64 -4.18
N ARG A 167 -21.79 3.89 -5.45
CA ARG A 167 -23.19 4.03 -5.86
C ARG A 167 -23.57 2.78 -6.62
#